data_AF-A0A7W4DRN4-F1
#
_entry.id   AF-A0A7W4DRN4-F1
#
_cell.length_a   1.000
_cell.length_b   1.000
_cell.length_c   1.000
_cell.angle_alpha   90.00
_cell.angle_beta   90.00
_cell.angle_gamma   90.00
#
_symmetry.space_group_name_H-M   'P 1'
#
loop_
_entity.id
_entity.type
_entity.pdbx_description
1 polymer ?
#
loop_
_entity_poly.entity_id
_entity_poly.type
_entity_poly.pdbx_seq_one_letter_code
_entity_poly.pdbx_strand_id
1 'polypeptide(L)'
;MEQVLPFLEGIFLIATTDGDQPHLRPFDAAGILDGKLYIGTKNNKKVYSQIKNNPKVEIYATNDALGALRIQAEAYPAAAEINQAAYESTQKDYTGETCAAIELKNVHGTISNKLGETIDVNF
;
A
#
# COMPACT_ATOMS: atom_id res chain seq x y z
N MET A 1 -3.64 10.54 5.74
CA MET A 1 -4.06 9.15 5.46
C MET A 1 -5.35 9.08 4.67
N GLU A 2 -6.45 9.69 5.14
CA GLU A 2 -7.75 9.64 4.46
C GLU A 2 -7.73 10.18 3.03
N GLN A 3 -6.93 11.21 2.74
CA GLN A 3 -6.77 11.73 1.36
C GLN A 3 -6.11 10.75 0.39
N VAL A 4 -5.41 9.73 0.90
CA VAL A 4 -4.69 8.72 0.08
C VAL A 4 -5.58 7.52 -0.22
N LEU A 5 -6.41 7.09 0.74
CA LEU A 5 -7.21 5.86 0.62
C LEU A 5 -8.09 5.81 -0.65
N PRO A 6 -8.81 6.88 -1.06
CA PRO A 6 -9.62 6.87 -2.29
C PRO A 6 -8.84 6.59 -3.59
N PHE A 7 -7.52 6.81 -3.61
CA PHE A 7 -6.67 6.43 -4.74
C PHE A 7 -6.33 4.94 -4.73
N LEU A 8 -6.35 4.30 -3.56
CA LEU A 8 -5.96 2.91 -3.33
C LEU A 8 -7.15 1.94 -3.27
N GLU A 9 -8.39 2.44 -3.31
CA GLU A 9 -9.62 1.63 -3.45
C GLU A 9 -9.71 0.95 -4.84
N GLY A 10 -9.06 1.53 -5.84
CA GLY A 10 -8.93 0.96 -7.19
C GLY A 10 -7.65 0.13 -7.38
N ILE A 11 -7.26 -0.06 -8.65
CA ILE A 11 -5.96 -0.66 -8.96
C ILE A 11 -4.88 0.40 -8.74
N PHE A 12 -3.91 0.07 -7.89
CA PHE A 12 -2.69 0.84 -7.71
C PHE A 12 -1.47 -0.03 -8.02
N LEU A 13 -0.36 0.62 -8.39
CA LEU A 13 0.90 -0.05 -8.67
C LEU A 13 1.83 0.10 -7.48
N ILE A 14 2.45 -1.00 -7.06
CA ILE A 14 3.50 -0.98 -6.03
C ILE A 14 4.83 -1.42 -6.63
N ALA A 15 5.85 -0.61 -6.38
CA ALA A 15 7.23 -0.87 -6.72
C ALA A 15 7.98 -1.45 -5.52
N THR A 16 8.73 -2.53 -5.75
CA THR A 16 9.63 -3.17 -4.79
C THR A 16 10.98 -3.47 -5.47
N THR A 17 11.98 -3.89 -4.69
CA THR A 17 13.29 -4.31 -5.23
C THR A 17 13.65 -5.73 -4.78
N ASP A 18 14.38 -6.45 -5.62
CA ASP A 18 15.03 -7.72 -5.29
C ASP A 18 16.51 -7.63 -5.65
N GLY A 19 17.35 -7.28 -4.67
CA GLY A 19 18.71 -6.81 -4.97
C GLY A 19 18.67 -5.51 -5.77
N ASP A 20 19.30 -5.51 -6.94
CA ASP A 20 19.32 -4.39 -7.90
C ASP A 20 18.17 -4.42 -8.91
N GLN A 21 17.36 -5.49 -8.93
CA GLN A 21 16.24 -5.63 -9.87
C GLN A 21 14.98 -4.93 -9.33
N PRO A 22 14.46 -3.87 -10.00
CA PRO A 22 13.16 -3.30 -9.67
C PRO A 22 12.01 -4.23 -10.11
N HIS A 23 10.93 -4.23 -9.33
CA HIS A 23 9.69 -4.92 -9.64
C HIS A 23 8.51 -3.97 -9.52
N LEU A 24 7.48 -4.19 -10.34
CA LEU A 24 6.24 -3.44 -10.34
C LEU A 24 5.07 -4.41 -10.52
N ARG A 25 3.97 -4.25 -9.78
CA ARG A 25 2.74 -5.01 -10.00
C ARG A 25 1.48 -4.28 -9.53
N PRO A 26 0.31 -4.65 -10.06
CA PRO A 26 -0.97 -4.17 -9.54
C PRO A 26 -1.27 -4.78 -8.16
N PHE A 27 -1.83 -3.94 -7.30
CA PHE A 27 -2.50 -4.25 -6.05
C PHE A 27 -3.88 -3.59 -6.08
N ASP A 28 -4.79 -4.11 -5.27
CA ASP A 28 -6.19 -3.69 -5.20
C ASP A 28 -6.77 -3.83 -3.78
N ALA A 29 -5.89 -3.95 -2.78
CA ALA A 29 -6.22 -4.20 -1.39
C ALA A 29 -5.54 -3.16 -0.52
N ALA A 30 -6.31 -2.16 -0.06
CA ALA A 30 -5.85 -1.13 0.86
C ALA A 30 -6.96 -0.78 1.87
N GLY A 31 -6.57 -0.42 3.08
CA GLY A 31 -7.49 -0.18 4.18
C GLY A 31 -6.88 0.60 5.33
N ILE A 32 -7.72 1.16 6.20
CA ILE A 32 -7.28 1.82 7.43
C ILE A 32 -7.83 1.05 8.63
N LEU A 33 -6.95 0.70 9.56
CA LEU A 33 -7.31 0.13 10.85
C LEU A 33 -6.55 0.89 11.94
N ASP A 34 -7.26 1.37 12.97
CA ASP A 34 -6.68 2.09 14.12
C ASP A 34 -5.75 3.24 13.72
N GLY A 35 -6.14 4.01 12.69
CA GLY A 35 -5.37 5.15 12.21
C GLY A 35 -4.07 4.78 11.50
N LYS A 36 -3.95 3.54 11.00
CA LYS A 36 -2.80 3.04 10.23
C LYS A 36 -3.25 2.55 8.86
N LEU A 37 -2.44 2.84 7.84
CA LEU A 37 -2.70 2.44 6.46
C LEU A 37 -2.11 1.06 6.20
N TYR A 38 -2.92 0.14 5.69
CA TYR A 38 -2.52 -1.22 5.34
C TYR A 38 -2.76 -1.51 3.88
N ILE A 39 -1.92 -2.40 3.32
CA ILE A 39 -2.18 -3.10 2.07
C ILE A 39 -2.23 -4.62 2.30
N GLY A 40 -2.97 -5.32 1.44
CA GLY A 40 -3.16 -6.78 1.53
C GLY A 40 -2.29 -7.56 0.54
N THR A 41 -1.64 -8.64 0.99
CA THR A 41 -1.00 -9.63 0.11
C THR A 41 -1.05 -11.04 0.73
N LYS A 42 -0.34 -12.01 0.13
CA LYS A 42 -0.12 -13.32 0.72
C LYS A 42 1.35 -13.53 1.08
N ASN A 43 1.61 -14.14 2.24
CA ASN A 43 2.95 -14.37 2.77
C ASN A 43 3.82 -15.35 1.94
N ASN A 44 3.19 -16.12 1.05
CA ASN A 44 3.88 -17.05 0.14
C ASN A 44 4.25 -16.43 -1.22
N LYS A 45 3.95 -15.15 -1.47
CA LYS A 45 4.29 -14.46 -2.72
C LYS A 45 5.68 -13.84 -2.66
N LYS A 46 6.37 -13.77 -3.80
CA LYS A 46 7.68 -13.10 -3.93
C LYS A 46 7.68 -11.65 -3.40
N VAL A 47 6.61 -10.89 -3.65
CA VAL A 47 6.48 -9.50 -3.16
C VAL A 47 6.57 -9.41 -1.63
N TYR A 48 6.05 -10.41 -0.91
CA TYR A 48 6.14 -10.44 0.55
C TYR A 48 7.58 -10.63 1.01
N SER A 49 8.33 -11.56 0.39
CA SER A 49 9.76 -11.74 0.65
C SER A 49 10.57 -10.49 0.30
N GLN A 50 10.25 -9.83 -0.82
CA GLN A 50 10.91 -8.58 -1.26
C GLN A 50 10.71 -7.46 -0.23
N ILE A 51 9.48 -7.25 0.24
CA ILE A 51 9.16 -6.27 1.30
C ILE A 51 9.90 -6.59 2.60
N LYS A 52 9.98 -7.87 2.99
CA LYS A 52 10.73 -8.27 4.20
C LYS A 52 12.23 -8.00 4.07
N ASN A 53 12.80 -8.11 2.87
CA ASN A 53 14.21 -7.88 2.64
C ASN A 53 14.54 -6.38 2.50
N ASN A 54 13.68 -5.62 1.83
CA ASN A 54 13.77 -4.16 1.73
C ASN A 54 12.37 -3.55 1.92
N PRO A 55 12.11 -2.87 3.05
CA PRO A 55 10.78 -2.32 3.34
C PRO A 55 10.44 -1.11 2.48
N LYS A 56 11.41 -0.49 1.79
CA LYS A 56 11.15 0.72 0.99
C LYS A 56 10.34 0.37 -0.25
N VAL A 57 9.17 1.01 -0.37
CA VAL A 57 8.25 0.84 -1.50
C VAL A 57 7.86 2.20 -2.06
N GLU A 58 7.46 2.21 -3.34
CA GLU A 58 6.80 3.35 -3.96
C GLU A 58 5.47 2.89 -4.54
N ILE A 59 4.41 3.68 -4.32
CA ILE A 59 3.06 3.40 -4.81
C ILE A 59 2.63 4.52 -5.74
N TYR A 60 2.06 4.12 -6.88
CA TYR A 60 1.46 5.01 -7.84
C TYR A 60 0.03 4.60 -8.13
N ALA A 61 -0.89 5.56 -8.14
CA ALA A 61 -2.29 5.31 -8.46
C ALA A 61 -2.88 6.49 -9.23
N THR A 62 -3.87 6.20 -10.06
CA THR A 62 -4.68 7.23 -10.72
C THR A 62 -6.13 7.06 -10.34
N ASN A 63 -6.80 8.17 -10.12
CA ASN A 63 -8.23 8.22 -9.90
C ASN A 63 -8.84 9.25 -10.86
N ASP A 64 -9.92 8.88 -11.54
CA ASP A 64 -10.53 9.70 -12.58
C ASP A 64 -11.07 11.03 -12.05
N ALA A 65 -11.52 11.08 -10.80
CA ALA A 65 -11.99 12.30 -10.16
C ALA A 65 -10.86 13.07 -9.44
N LEU A 66 -9.93 12.35 -8.80
CA LEU A 66 -8.99 12.96 -7.86
C LEU A 66 -7.63 13.31 -8.47
N GLY A 67 -7.22 12.67 -9.57
CA GLY A 67 -5.92 12.90 -10.22
C GLY A 67 -4.95 11.74 -10.06
N ALA A 68 -3.69 12.03 -9.77
CA ALA A 68 -2.63 11.03 -9.61
C ALA A 68 -1.99 11.12 -8.22
N LEU A 69 -1.73 9.96 -7.62
CA LEU A 69 -1.02 9.80 -6.36
C LEU A 69 0.33 9.16 -6.63
N ARG A 70 1.40 9.70 -6.04
CA ARG A 70 2.71 9.06 -5.96
C ARG A 70 3.26 9.20 -4.55
N ILE A 71 3.43 8.07 -3.85
CA ILE A 71 3.92 8.05 -2.46
C ILE A 71 5.03 7.03 -2.28
N GLN A 72 5.96 7.36 -1.40
CA GLN A 72 6.99 6.48 -0.86
C GLN A 72 6.60 6.10 0.55
N ALA A 73 6.92 4.88 0.95
CA ALA A 73 6.62 4.35 2.28
C ALA A 73 7.62 3.26 2.68
N GLU A 74 7.61 2.93 3.96
CA GLU A 74 8.19 1.69 4.48
C GLU A 74 7.08 0.69 4.81
N ALA A 75 7.15 -0.48 4.22
CA ALA A 75 6.14 -1.53 4.30
C ALA A 75 6.57 -2.64 5.28
N TYR A 76 5.76 -2.90 6.30
CA TYR A 76 6.06 -3.89 7.34
C TYR A 76 4.91 -4.87 7.54
N PRO A 77 5.13 -6.19 7.55
CA PRO A 77 4.09 -7.13 7.93
C PRO A 77 3.51 -6.80 9.31
N ALA A 78 2.18 -6.81 9.39
CA ALA A 78 1.46 -6.61 10.63
C ALA A 78 1.84 -7.69 11.67
N ALA A 79 1.73 -7.33 12.95
CA ALA A 79 1.88 -8.30 14.03
C ALA A 79 0.80 -9.39 13.94
N ALA A 80 1.12 -10.61 14.37
CA ALA A 80 0.25 -11.77 14.19
C ALA A 80 -1.14 -11.56 14.80
N GLU A 81 -1.20 -10.85 15.93
CA GLU A 81 -2.41 -10.59 16.71
C GLU A 81 -3.40 -9.67 15.98
N ILE A 82 -2.90 -8.76 15.14
CA ILE A 82 -3.74 -7.80 14.40
C ILE A 82 -3.84 -8.12 12.91
N ASN A 83 -3.06 -9.08 12.41
CA ASN A 83 -2.93 -9.34 10.97
C ASN A 83 -4.28 -9.60 10.30
N GLN A 84 -5.15 -10.40 10.92
CA GLN A 84 -6.45 -10.73 10.36
C GLN A 84 -7.36 -9.50 10.26
N ALA A 85 -7.53 -8.76 11.37
CA ALA A 85 -8.34 -7.54 11.39
C ALA A 85 -7.81 -6.47 10.41
N ALA A 86 -6.48 -6.31 10.36
CA ALA A 86 -5.84 -5.39 9.42
C ALA A 86 -6.05 -5.82 7.97
N TYR A 87 -6.01 -7.11 7.67
CA TYR A 87 -6.29 -7.63 6.34
C TYR A 87 -7.74 -7.41 5.93
N GLU A 88 -8.69 -7.67 6.83
CA GLU A 88 -10.13 -7.43 6.61
C GLU A 88 -10.43 -5.95 6.35
N SER A 89 -9.69 -5.03 6.97
CA SER A 89 -9.81 -3.58 6.70
C SER A 89 -9.52 -3.22 5.24
N THR A 90 -8.81 -4.07 4.49
CA THR A 90 -8.47 -3.84 3.08
C THR A 90 -9.62 -4.16 2.10
N GLN A 91 -10.81 -4.46 2.63
CA GLN A 91 -12.02 -4.84 1.88
C GLN A 91 -11.86 -6.11 1.04
N LYS A 92 -10.85 -6.93 1.35
CA LYS A 92 -10.70 -8.28 0.77
C LYS A 92 -11.27 -9.32 1.72
N ASP A 93 -11.99 -10.28 1.14
CA ASP A 93 -12.67 -11.37 1.84
C ASP A 93 -11.88 -12.68 1.80
N TYR A 94 -10.62 -12.66 1.32
CA TYR A 94 -9.76 -13.83 1.33
C TYR A 94 -9.51 -14.29 2.76
N THR A 95 -9.66 -15.60 2.97
CA THR A 95 -9.42 -16.26 4.26
C THR A 95 -8.20 -17.17 4.19
N GLY A 96 -7.58 -17.42 5.34
CA GLY A 96 -6.52 -18.41 5.52
C GLY A 96 -5.20 -17.84 6.03
N GLU A 97 -4.36 -18.74 6.55
CA GLU A 97 -3.09 -18.44 7.25
C GLU A 97 -2.04 -17.73 6.40
N THR A 98 -2.27 -17.64 5.09
CA THR A 98 -1.37 -16.94 4.17
C THR A 98 -1.70 -15.47 3.98
N CYS A 99 -2.87 -15.00 4.40
CA CYS A 99 -3.25 -13.59 4.29
C CYS A 99 -2.32 -12.73 5.16
N ALA A 100 -1.73 -11.70 4.55
CA ALA A 100 -0.76 -10.85 5.19
C ALA A 100 -1.14 -9.39 4.99
N ALA A 101 -1.46 -8.71 6.08
CA ALA A 101 -1.58 -7.26 6.11
C ALA A 101 -0.19 -6.63 6.23
N ILE A 102 0.06 -5.57 5.48
CA ILE A 102 1.31 -4.84 5.46
C ILE A 102 1.04 -3.39 5.83
N GLU A 103 1.54 -2.96 6.98
CA GLU A 103 1.46 -1.57 7.46
C GLU A 103 2.39 -0.68 6.63
N LEU A 104 1.88 0.43 6.12
CA LEU A 104 2.68 1.47 5.47
C LEU A 104 3.02 2.57 6.49
N LYS A 105 4.32 2.80 6.68
CA LYS A 105 4.88 3.81 7.59
C LYS A 105 5.67 4.86 6.84
N ASN A 106 5.92 6.00 7.47
CA ASN A 106 6.72 7.11 6.93
C ASN A 106 6.24 7.51 5.53
N VAL A 107 4.92 7.61 5.34
CA VAL A 107 4.30 7.81 4.05
C VAL A 107 4.50 9.25 3.62
N HIS A 108 5.20 9.47 2.52
CA HIS A 108 5.41 10.80 1.97
C HIS A 108 5.37 10.82 0.45
N GLY A 109 5.00 11.95 -0.15
CA GLY A 109 4.92 12.08 -1.59
C GLY A 109 3.92 13.15 -1.99
N THR A 110 3.26 12.96 -3.12
CA THR A 110 2.40 13.99 -3.70
C THR A 110 1.11 13.44 -4.30
N ILE A 111 0.10 14.30 -4.32
CA ILE A 111 -1.08 14.18 -5.16
C ILE A 111 -1.01 15.29 -6.20
N SER A 112 -1.07 14.94 -7.48
CA SER A 112 -1.31 15.89 -8.57
C SER A 112 -2.80 15.87 -8.91
N ASN A 113 -3.53 16.91 -8.47
CA ASN A 113 -4.97 16.96 -8.66
C ASN A 113 -5.34 17.37 -10.10
N LYS A 114 -6.63 17.27 -10.44
CA LYS A 114 -7.12 17.60 -11.80
C LYS A 114 -7.02 19.08 -12.17
N LEU A 115 -6.81 19.96 -11.20
CA LEU A 115 -6.60 21.40 -11.41
C LEU A 115 -5.12 21.74 -11.69
N GLY A 116 -4.24 20.73 -11.66
CA GLY A 116 -2.79 20.92 -11.84
C GLY A 116 -2.06 21.33 -10.57
N GLU A 117 -2.71 21.29 -9.41
CA GLU A 117 -2.08 21.58 -8.13
C GLU A 117 -1.37 20.34 -7.58
N THR A 118 -0.26 20.57 -6.88
CA THR A 118 0.46 19.53 -6.16
C THR A 118 0.16 19.66 -4.68
N ILE A 119 -0.32 18.59 -4.06
CA ILE A 119 -0.63 18.50 -2.64
C ILE A 119 0.37 17.54 -2.01
N ASP A 120 1.06 17.98 -0.97
CA ASP A 120 2.00 17.14 -0.24
C ASP A 120 1.26 16.11 0.63
N VAL A 121 1.79 14.90 0.62
CA VAL A 121 1.40 13.82 1.52
C VAL A 121 2.55 13.61 2.50
N ASN A 122 2.26 13.61 3.80
CA ASN A 122 3.22 13.29 4.84
C ASN A 122 2.49 12.81 6.11
N PHE A 123 2.63 11.54 6.48
CA PHE A 123 2.11 10.97 7.72
C PHE A 123 2.78 9.65 8.12
#